data_AF-A0A150G4S6-F1
#
_entry.id   AF-A0A150G4S6-F1
#
_cell.length_a   1.000
_cell.length_b   1.000
_cell.length_c   1.000
_cell.angle_alpha   90.00
_cell.angle_beta   90.00
_cell.angle_gamma   90.00
#
_symmetry.space_group_name_H-M   'P 1'
#
loop_
_entity.id
_entity.type
_entity.pdbx_description
1 polymer ?
#
loop_
_entity_poly.entity_id
_entity_poly.type
_entity_poly.pdbx_seq_one_letter_code
_entity_poly.pdbx_strand_id
1 'polypeptide(L)'
;MKGVFNKLGGSLRRGPSADGGAAPTSSDGSGLQRRSSGVTAVEAQVAKLRIALEEKKKREARLASLKPLIVDATLVECLSSGFESVDDKLHAFEALRASGLTNILLAAFVRGVTPDAQFLQALRARGLIDEHCWAASELFDANGSDLPGQDLPFGLAKMIQFGIQNAVLECDLAAPYINWNKYTIGDFCALLESRCRCVPGVGGMVT
;
A
#
# COMPACT_ATOMS: atom_id res chain seq x y z
N MET A 1 -22.46 27.50 3.94
CA MET A 1 -22.71 26.92 5.28
C MET A 1 -21.39 26.89 6.03
N LYS A 2 -21.31 27.65 7.13
CA LYS A 2 -20.14 27.80 7.99
C LYS A 2 -20.19 26.78 9.12
N GLY A 3 -19.02 26.27 9.49
CA GLY A 3 -18.73 25.71 10.80
C GLY A 3 -18.86 24.20 10.90
N VAL A 4 -17.74 23.51 11.16
CA VAL A 4 -17.48 22.71 12.38
C VAL A 4 -15.97 22.40 12.39
N PHE A 5 -15.16 23.25 13.02
CA PHE A 5 -13.86 22.86 13.58
C PHE A 5 -13.56 23.80 14.75
N ASN A 6 -14.02 23.40 15.93
CA ASN A 6 -13.67 24.02 17.20
C ASN A 6 -13.69 22.91 18.25
N LYS A 7 -12.50 22.46 18.68
CA LYS A 7 -12.23 21.92 20.03
C LYS A 7 -10.77 21.47 20.11
N LEU A 8 -9.86 22.43 20.23
CA LEU A 8 -8.55 22.24 20.86
C LEU A 8 -8.15 23.59 21.45
N GLY A 9 -8.36 23.73 22.76
CA GLY A 9 -7.92 24.91 23.50
C GLY A 9 -8.57 25.01 24.86
N GLY A 10 -7.77 24.86 25.91
CA GLY A 10 -8.03 25.53 27.19
C GLY A 10 -7.87 24.68 28.44
N SER A 11 -6.66 24.66 29.01
CA SER A 11 -6.51 24.99 30.43
C SER A 11 -5.08 25.46 30.72
N LEU A 12 -4.80 26.69 30.31
CA LEU A 12 -3.81 27.55 30.97
C LEU A 12 -4.60 28.36 32.00
N ARG A 13 -4.41 28.07 33.28
CA ARG A 13 -4.78 28.98 34.37
C ARG A 13 -3.51 29.39 35.12
N ARG A 14 -3.07 30.62 34.87
CA ARG A 14 -2.33 31.44 35.82
C ARG A 14 -3.31 32.42 36.46
N GLY A 15 -3.20 32.58 37.78
CA GLY A 15 -3.75 33.68 38.56
C GLY A 15 -3.13 33.68 39.97
N PRO A 16 -2.96 34.84 40.63
CA PRO A 16 -1.83 35.12 41.53
C PRO A 16 -2.17 35.21 43.05
N SER A 17 -1.08 35.24 43.84
CA SER A 17 -0.82 35.74 45.22
C SER A 17 -1.96 36.04 46.22
N ALA A 18 -1.80 35.62 47.48
CA ALA A 18 -1.23 36.44 48.57
C ALA A 18 -1.27 35.74 49.95
N ASP A 19 -0.13 35.79 50.63
CA ASP A 19 0.14 35.96 52.08
C ASP A 19 -0.53 35.12 53.18
N GLY A 20 0.33 34.55 54.04
CA GLY A 20 0.16 34.59 55.50
C GLY A 20 0.57 33.31 56.26
N GLY A 21 1.64 33.39 57.05
CA GLY A 21 1.72 32.64 58.32
C GLY A 21 2.99 31.82 58.63
N ALA A 22 3.97 32.51 59.22
CA ALA A 22 4.89 32.12 60.31
C ALA A 22 5.63 30.75 60.34
N ALA A 23 6.95 30.87 60.53
CA ALA A 23 7.91 29.80 60.91
C ALA A 23 7.69 29.30 62.36
N PRO A 24 8.33 28.19 62.79
CA PRO A 24 9.71 28.31 63.24
C PRO A 24 10.67 27.18 62.81
N THR A 25 11.92 27.59 62.79
CA THR A 25 13.20 26.86 62.82
C THR A 25 13.20 25.46 63.42
N SER A 26 13.82 24.51 62.72
CA SER A 26 14.76 23.57 63.36
C SER A 26 15.87 23.22 62.38
N SER A 27 17.06 23.16 62.95
CA SER A 27 18.36 22.97 62.34
C SER A 27 18.60 21.52 61.91
N ASP A 28 19.67 21.36 61.13
CA ASP A 28 20.49 20.17 60.99
C ASP A 28 19.96 19.02 60.14
N GLY A 29 20.67 18.78 59.02
CA GLY A 29 20.77 17.45 58.46
C GLY A 29 20.88 17.39 56.94
N SER A 30 22.10 17.16 56.46
CA SER A 30 22.41 16.43 55.22
C SER A 30 22.17 17.12 53.86
N GLY A 31 23.12 17.98 53.49
CA GLY A 31 23.32 18.45 52.11
C GLY A 31 23.86 17.39 51.13
N LEU A 32 23.39 16.14 51.18
CA LEU A 32 24.00 15.03 50.44
C LEU A 32 23.00 13.93 50.04
N GLN A 33 21.80 14.26 49.55
CA GLN A 33 20.86 13.23 49.06
C GLN A 33 20.07 13.55 47.77
N ARG A 34 20.47 14.57 46.99
CA ARG A 34 19.78 14.92 45.73
C ARG A 34 20.51 14.59 44.43
N ARG A 35 21.65 13.89 44.47
CA ARG A 35 22.46 13.58 43.27
C ARG A 35 22.37 12.15 42.72
N SER A 36 21.72 11.21 43.43
CA SER A 36 21.70 9.79 43.02
C SER A 36 20.56 9.40 42.07
N SER A 37 19.45 10.14 42.00
CA SER A 37 18.30 9.78 41.16
C SER A 37 18.42 10.19 39.70
N GLY A 38 19.26 11.18 39.38
CA GLY A 38 19.50 11.63 38.00
C GLY A 38 20.42 10.71 37.21
N VAL A 39 21.38 10.07 37.88
CA VAL A 39 22.36 9.16 37.24
C VAL A 39 21.66 7.89 36.75
N THR A 40 20.77 7.32 37.55
CA THR A 40 20.02 6.10 37.20
C THR A 40 19.00 6.32 36.08
N ALA A 41 18.38 7.50 36.03
CA ALA A 41 17.47 7.87 34.94
C ALA A 41 18.21 8.04 33.60
N VAL A 42 19.41 8.64 33.63
CA VAL A 42 20.27 8.77 32.45
C VAL A 42 20.77 7.40 31.98
N GLU A 43 21.20 6.53 32.89
CA GLU A 43 21.64 5.16 32.56
C GLU A 43 20.53 4.32 31.93
N ALA A 44 19.31 4.37 32.49
CA ALA A 44 18.15 3.69 31.93
C ALA A 44 17.83 4.19 30.51
N GLN A 45 17.91 5.51 30.30
CA GLN A 45 17.69 6.11 28.98
C GLN A 45 18.79 5.72 27.99
N VAL A 46 20.05 5.67 28.41
CA VAL A 46 21.18 5.21 27.57
C VAL A 46 21.01 3.74 27.20
N ALA A 47 20.61 2.88 28.14
CA ALA A 47 20.33 1.46 27.86
C ALA A 47 19.21 1.30 26.84
N LYS A 48 18.12 2.06 26.99
CA LYS A 48 17.02 2.09 26.02
C LYS A 48 17.48 2.54 24.63
N LEU A 49 18.30 3.58 24.54
CA LEU A 49 18.84 4.08 23.27
C LEU A 49 19.78 3.06 22.60
N ARG A 50 20.58 2.33 23.39
CA ARG A 50 21.45 1.26 22.85
C ARG A 50 20.63 0.12 22.26
N ILE A 51 19.58 -0.32 22.96
CA ILE A 51 18.66 -1.34 22.45
C ILE A 51 18.02 -0.88 21.14
N ALA A 52 17.46 0.33 21.11
CA ALA A 52 16.84 0.90 19.91
C ALA A 52 17.83 1.04 18.74
N LEU A 53 19.10 1.38 19.02
CA LEU A 53 20.14 1.45 17.99
C LEU A 53 20.46 0.08 17.41
N GLU A 54 20.56 -0.96 18.25
CA GLU A 54 20.81 -2.32 17.79
C GLU A 54 19.62 -2.89 16.99
N GLU A 55 18.37 -2.59 17.41
CA GLU A 55 17.18 -2.93 16.63
C GLU A 55 17.15 -2.23 15.26
N LYS A 56 17.52 -0.94 15.23
CA LYS A 56 17.65 -0.18 13.98
C LYS A 56 18.69 -0.83 13.06
N LYS A 57 19.89 -1.14 13.56
CA LYS A 57 20.94 -1.80 12.78
C LYS A 57 20.49 -3.14 12.21
N LYS A 58 19.81 -3.97 13.02
CA LYS A 58 19.23 -5.24 12.57
C LYS A 58 18.20 -5.03 11.46
N ARG A 59 17.34 -4.02 11.58
CA ARG A 59 16.35 -3.67 10.55
C ARG A 59 17.04 -3.20 9.27
N GLU A 60 18.03 -2.32 9.36
CA GLU A 60 18.79 -1.82 8.21
C GLU A 60 19.54 -2.94 7.49
N ALA A 61 20.23 -3.82 8.23
CA ALA A 61 20.90 -4.98 7.67
C ALA A 61 19.91 -5.90 6.93
N ARG A 62 18.73 -6.15 7.52
CA ARG A 62 17.67 -6.92 6.86
C ARG A 62 17.20 -6.24 5.58
N LEU A 63 16.90 -4.95 5.61
CA LEU A 63 16.43 -4.20 4.43
C LEU A 63 17.48 -4.16 3.32
N ALA A 64 18.75 -3.95 3.66
CA ALA A 64 19.85 -3.94 2.70
C ALA A 64 20.06 -5.30 2.01
N SER A 65 19.70 -6.40 2.70
CA SER A 65 19.76 -7.75 2.14
C SER A 65 18.52 -8.16 1.33
N LEU A 66 17.44 -7.37 1.38
CA LEU A 66 16.23 -7.67 0.62
C LEU A 66 16.50 -7.49 -0.88
N LYS A 67 16.03 -8.45 -1.66
CA LYS A 67 15.97 -8.37 -3.12
C LYS A 67 14.49 -8.27 -3.49
N PRO A 68 13.90 -7.06 -3.48
CA PRO A 68 12.48 -6.90 -3.78
C PRO A 68 12.22 -7.26 -5.24
N LEU A 69 11.06 -7.88 -5.48
CA LEU A 69 10.46 -7.86 -6.80
C LEU A 69 9.99 -6.43 -7.07
N ILE A 70 10.49 -5.83 -8.15
CA ILE A 70 10.06 -4.51 -8.62
C ILE A 70 9.18 -4.75 -9.83
N VAL A 71 7.94 -4.30 -9.77
CA VAL A 71 7.00 -4.25 -10.90
C VAL A 71 6.76 -2.78 -11.21
N ASP A 72 7.14 -2.35 -12.41
CA ASP A 72 6.96 -0.98 -12.86
C ASP A 72 5.53 -0.77 -13.38
N ALA A 73 4.84 0.24 -12.86
CA ALA A 73 3.47 0.56 -13.22
C ALA A 73 3.33 1.82 -14.09
N THR A 74 4.42 2.34 -14.66
CA THR A 74 4.43 3.61 -15.40
C THR A 74 3.42 3.63 -16.55
N LEU A 75 3.30 2.52 -17.31
CA LEU A 75 2.36 2.43 -18.43
C LEU A 75 0.88 2.48 -18.00
N VAL A 76 0.59 2.17 -16.74
CA VAL A 76 -0.75 2.20 -16.18
C VAL A 76 -0.97 3.52 -15.46
N GLU A 77 -0.06 3.93 -14.57
CA GLU A 77 -0.26 5.09 -13.71
C GLU A 77 -0.03 6.42 -14.43
N CYS A 78 0.86 6.46 -15.42
CA CYS A 78 1.19 7.70 -16.14
C CYS A 78 0.51 7.78 -17.50
N LEU A 79 0.04 6.66 -18.05
CA LEU A 79 -0.54 6.54 -19.40
C LEU A 79 -1.92 5.83 -19.35
N SER A 80 -2.78 6.25 -18.43
CA SER A 80 -4.18 5.77 -18.27
C SER A 80 -5.23 6.84 -18.54
N SER A 81 -4.81 8.00 -19.06
CA SER A 81 -5.72 9.13 -19.27
C SER A 81 -6.72 8.90 -20.40
N GLY A 82 -6.45 7.92 -21.27
CA GLY A 82 -7.21 7.63 -22.48
C GLY A 82 -6.92 8.59 -23.64
N PHE A 83 -6.05 9.59 -23.43
CA PHE A 83 -5.62 10.53 -24.47
C PHE A 83 -4.32 10.09 -25.16
N GLU A 84 -3.57 9.20 -24.53
CA GLU A 84 -2.38 8.60 -25.11
C GLU A 84 -2.73 7.70 -26.31
N SER A 85 -1.88 7.75 -27.33
CA SER A 85 -1.97 6.85 -28.46
C SER A 85 -1.31 5.49 -28.16
N VAL A 86 -1.57 4.51 -29.01
CA VAL A 86 -0.85 3.22 -28.95
C VAL A 86 0.66 3.42 -29.13
N ASP A 87 1.07 4.36 -29.98
CA ASP A 87 2.48 4.65 -30.25
C ASP A 87 3.17 5.26 -29.02
N ASP A 88 2.48 6.12 -28.26
CA ASP A 88 3.00 6.66 -27.00
C ASP A 88 3.28 5.54 -25.99
N LYS A 89 2.36 4.57 -25.86
CA LYS A 89 2.55 3.42 -24.97
C LYS A 89 3.68 2.50 -25.44
N LEU A 90 3.82 2.28 -26.75
CA LEU A 90 4.94 1.52 -27.31
C LEU A 90 6.28 2.19 -27.05
N HIS A 91 6.37 3.50 -27.25
CA HIS A 91 7.59 4.27 -26.98
C HIS A 91 7.97 4.20 -25.49
N ALA A 92 6.99 4.39 -24.60
CA ALA A 92 7.22 4.29 -23.16
C ALA A 92 7.67 2.87 -22.76
N PHE A 93 7.05 1.83 -23.32
CA PHE A 93 7.46 0.44 -23.07
C PHE A 93 8.91 0.17 -23.49
N GLU A 94 9.31 0.63 -24.67
CA GLU A 94 10.69 0.50 -25.15
C GLU A 94 11.68 1.26 -24.26
N ALA A 95 11.34 2.47 -23.83
CA ALA A 95 12.15 3.26 -22.90
C ALA A 95 12.31 2.58 -21.53
N LEU A 96 11.22 2.00 -20.99
CA LEU A 96 11.25 1.25 -19.72
C LEU A 96 12.17 0.03 -19.83
N ARG A 97 12.04 -0.77 -20.90
CA ARG A 97 12.95 -1.93 -21.10
C ARG A 97 14.40 -1.49 -21.25
N ALA A 98 14.67 -0.40 -21.98
CA ALA A 98 16.02 0.14 -22.16
C ALA A 98 16.65 0.63 -20.84
N SER A 99 15.83 1.01 -19.85
CA SER A 99 16.31 1.41 -18.53
C SER A 99 16.73 0.24 -17.63
N GLY A 100 16.51 -1.01 -18.07
CA GLY A 100 16.83 -2.22 -17.31
C GLY A 100 15.70 -2.71 -16.39
N LEU A 101 14.52 -2.10 -16.46
CA LEU A 101 13.32 -2.62 -15.80
C LEU A 101 12.82 -3.85 -16.55
N THR A 102 12.67 -4.95 -15.81
CA THR A 102 12.26 -6.24 -16.37
C THR A 102 10.77 -6.48 -16.19
N ASN A 103 10.25 -6.37 -14.97
CA ASN A 103 8.84 -6.61 -14.70
C ASN A 103 8.01 -5.34 -14.93
N ILE A 104 7.16 -5.35 -15.95
CA ILE A 104 6.39 -4.19 -16.38
C ILE A 104 4.90 -4.53 -16.37
N LEU A 105 4.10 -3.71 -15.68
CA LEU A 105 2.65 -3.74 -15.72
C LEU A 105 2.17 -3.06 -17.01
N LEU A 106 1.67 -3.86 -17.94
CA LEU A 106 1.33 -3.42 -19.28
C LEU A 106 -0.03 -2.70 -19.37
N ALA A 107 -0.99 -3.13 -18.57
CA ALA A 107 -2.36 -2.66 -18.64
C ALA A 107 -3.09 -2.87 -17.31
N ALA A 108 -4.05 -2.00 -17.01
CA ALA A 108 -5.09 -2.21 -16.01
C ALA A 108 -6.44 -2.17 -16.71
N PHE A 109 -7.09 -3.33 -16.82
CA PHE A 109 -8.28 -3.46 -17.65
C PHE A 109 -9.50 -2.83 -16.97
N VAL A 110 -9.88 -1.65 -17.45
CA VAL A 110 -11.18 -1.05 -17.14
C VAL A 110 -12.18 -1.36 -18.27
N ARG A 111 -13.48 -1.36 -17.96
CA ARG A 111 -14.54 -1.55 -18.97
C ARG A 111 -14.69 -0.37 -19.95
N GLY A 112 -13.97 0.73 -19.73
CA GLY A 112 -13.91 1.88 -20.62
C GLY A 112 -13.08 1.62 -21.88
N VAL A 113 -13.16 2.55 -22.84
CA VAL A 113 -12.30 2.52 -24.03
C VAL A 113 -10.93 3.07 -23.63
N THR A 114 -9.93 2.20 -23.53
CA THR A 114 -8.52 2.57 -23.36
C THR A 114 -7.68 2.02 -24.51
N PRO A 115 -6.53 2.64 -24.81
CA PRO A 115 -5.61 2.13 -25.83
C PRO A 115 -4.97 0.78 -25.45
N ASP A 116 -5.15 0.29 -24.22
CA ASP A 116 -4.50 -0.91 -23.70
C ASP A 116 -4.76 -2.15 -24.55
N ALA A 117 -5.99 -2.37 -25.01
CA ALA A 117 -6.31 -3.55 -25.81
C ALA A 117 -5.56 -3.55 -27.15
N GLN A 118 -5.45 -2.39 -27.80
CA GLN A 118 -4.73 -2.23 -29.07
C GLN A 118 -3.22 -2.29 -28.86
N PHE A 119 -2.72 -1.68 -27.78
CA PHE A 119 -1.33 -1.77 -27.35
C PHE A 119 -0.90 -3.22 -27.10
N LEU A 120 -1.68 -3.99 -26.34
CA LEU A 120 -1.41 -5.41 -26.10
C LEU A 120 -1.48 -6.24 -27.38
N GLN A 121 -2.38 -5.93 -28.30
CA GLN A 121 -2.41 -6.57 -29.61
C GLN A 121 -1.13 -6.30 -30.41
N ALA A 122 -0.62 -5.06 -30.37
CA ALA A 122 0.64 -4.70 -31.00
C ALA A 122 1.83 -5.43 -30.37
N LEU A 123 1.91 -5.50 -29.03
CA LEU A 123 2.95 -6.25 -28.32
C LEU A 123 2.91 -7.74 -28.66
N ARG A 124 1.72 -8.33 -28.67
CA ARG A 124 1.54 -9.75 -29.02
C ARG A 124 1.97 -10.04 -30.45
N ALA A 125 1.58 -9.18 -31.41
CA ALA A 125 1.98 -9.33 -32.81
C ALA A 125 3.51 -9.27 -33.00
N ARG A 126 4.22 -8.54 -32.13
CA ARG A 126 5.68 -8.42 -32.10
C ARG A 126 6.37 -9.50 -31.26
N GLY A 127 5.63 -10.38 -30.58
CA GLY A 127 6.21 -11.38 -29.68
C GLY A 127 6.88 -10.77 -28.43
N LEU A 128 6.40 -9.61 -27.97
CA LEU A 128 6.99 -8.85 -26.86
C LEU A 128 6.31 -9.08 -25.51
N ILE A 129 5.30 -9.95 -25.44
CA ILE A 129 4.67 -10.38 -24.19
C ILE A 129 5.41 -11.64 -23.70
N ASP A 130 6.07 -11.53 -22.57
CA ASP A 130 6.92 -12.56 -21.96
C ASP A 130 6.58 -12.77 -20.47
N GLU A 131 7.33 -13.63 -19.78
CA GLU A 131 7.16 -13.96 -18.36
C GLU A 131 7.39 -12.78 -17.40
N HIS A 132 7.90 -11.65 -17.88
CA HIS A 132 8.07 -10.43 -17.09
C HIS A 132 6.96 -9.41 -17.33
N CYS A 133 5.98 -9.74 -18.16
CA CYS A 133 4.83 -8.89 -18.40
C CYS A 133 3.75 -9.14 -17.34
N TRP A 134 3.26 -8.06 -16.74
CA TRP A 134 2.18 -8.06 -15.75
C TRP A 134 0.97 -7.34 -16.32
N ALA A 135 -0.21 -7.65 -15.80
CA ALA A 135 -1.40 -6.83 -16.01
C ALA A 135 -2.25 -6.83 -14.74
N ALA A 136 -3.10 -5.81 -14.60
CA ALA A 136 -4.03 -5.69 -13.48
C ALA A 136 -5.47 -5.99 -13.88
N SER A 137 -6.18 -6.60 -12.94
CA SER A 137 -7.62 -6.83 -13.00
C SER A 137 -8.22 -6.48 -11.65
N GLU A 138 -9.41 -5.89 -11.69
CA GLU A 138 -10.30 -5.90 -10.53
C GLU A 138 -10.54 -7.34 -10.07
N LEU A 139 -10.69 -7.53 -8.76
CA LEU A 139 -11.03 -8.81 -8.13
C LEU A 139 -12.43 -9.27 -8.55
N PHE A 140 -13.32 -8.32 -8.79
CA PHE A 140 -14.67 -8.52 -9.28
C PHE A 140 -15.15 -7.30 -10.06
N ASP A 141 -16.00 -7.52 -11.05
CA ASP A 141 -16.70 -6.42 -11.71
C ASP A 141 -17.96 -6.05 -10.92
N ALA A 142 -18.21 -4.75 -10.74
CA ALA A 142 -19.52 -4.29 -10.29
C ALA A 142 -20.57 -4.59 -11.38
N ASN A 143 -21.63 -5.31 -11.03
CA ASN A 143 -22.69 -5.71 -11.95
C ASN A 143 -24.06 -5.08 -11.60
N GLY A 144 -24.04 -3.95 -10.88
CA GLY A 144 -25.26 -3.27 -10.39
C GLY A 144 -25.86 -3.90 -9.13
N SER A 145 -25.23 -4.94 -8.57
CA SER A 145 -25.52 -5.48 -7.23
C SER A 145 -24.75 -4.71 -6.15
N ASP A 146 -25.25 -4.77 -4.90
CA ASP A 146 -24.49 -4.35 -3.71
C ASP A 146 -23.52 -5.43 -3.19
N LEU A 147 -23.34 -6.51 -3.97
CA LEU A 147 -22.41 -7.60 -3.73
C LEU A 147 -21.34 -7.67 -4.83
N PRO A 148 -20.14 -8.21 -4.52
CA PRO A 148 -19.12 -8.51 -5.53
C PRO A 148 -19.65 -9.41 -6.66
N GLY A 149 -19.35 -9.05 -7.91
CA GLY A 149 -19.64 -9.88 -9.07
C GLY A 149 -18.96 -11.24 -8.99
N GLN A 150 -19.70 -12.31 -9.28
CA GLN A 150 -19.23 -13.69 -9.16
C GLN A 150 -18.59 -14.23 -10.45
N ASP A 151 -18.90 -13.63 -11.59
CA ASP A 151 -18.30 -13.98 -12.88
C ASP A 151 -16.80 -13.70 -12.94
N LEU A 152 -16.12 -14.31 -13.92
CA LEU A 152 -14.73 -14.00 -14.21
C LEU A 152 -14.58 -12.50 -14.51
N PRO A 153 -13.74 -11.77 -13.76
CA PRO A 153 -13.51 -10.35 -14.00
C PRO A 153 -13.00 -10.09 -15.41
N PHE A 154 -13.47 -8.99 -16.00
CA PHE A 154 -13.12 -8.59 -17.36
C PHE A 154 -11.60 -8.56 -17.58
N GLY A 155 -10.83 -8.03 -16.63
CA GLY A 155 -9.38 -7.97 -16.73
C GLY A 155 -8.71 -9.33 -16.78
N LEU A 156 -9.11 -10.26 -15.91
CA LEU A 156 -8.60 -11.64 -15.95
C LEU A 156 -8.94 -12.34 -17.28
N ALA A 157 -10.15 -12.13 -17.81
CA ALA A 157 -10.51 -12.65 -19.13
C ALA A 157 -9.59 -12.10 -20.23
N LYS A 158 -9.21 -10.82 -20.16
CA LYS A 158 -8.26 -10.20 -21.10
C LYS A 158 -6.84 -10.73 -20.93
N MET A 159 -6.38 -10.97 -19.71
CA MET A 159 -5.07 -11.60 -19.48
C MET A 159 -4.99 -12.97 -20.14
N ILE A 160 -6.02 -13.81 -19.96
CA ILE A 160 -6.16 -15.10 -20.66
C ILE A 160 -6.10 -14.89 -22.18
N GLN A 161 -6.87 -13.92 -22.70
CA GLN A 161 -6.91 -13.62 -24.13
C GLN A 161 -5.52 -13.29 -24.68
N PHE A 162 -4.71 -12.48 -23.97
CA PHE A 162 -3.40 -12.02 -24.43
C PHE A 162 -2.23 -12.91 -23.98
N GLY A 163 -2.46 -13.93 -23.16
CA GLY A 163 -1.43 -14.84 -22.65
C GLY A 163 -0.55 -14.23 -21.57
N ILE A 164 -1.05 -13.24 -20.82
CA ILE A 164 -0.34 -12.63 -19.70
C ILE A 164 -0.60 -13.48 -18.45
N GLN A 165 0.46 -13.97 -17.83
CA GLN A 165 0.36 -14.92 -16.69
C GLN A 165 0.45 -14.21 -15.35
N ASN A 166 1.19 -13.10 -15.27
CA ASN A 166 1.36 -12.39 -14.00
C ASN A 166 0.22 -11.39 -13.79
N ALA A 167 -0.65 -11.70 -12.83
CA ALA A 167 -1.81 -10.89 -12.49
C ALA A 167 -1.56 -10.07 -11.22
N VAL A 168 -1.93 -8.80 -11.27
CA VAL A 168 -2.23 -7.97 -10.08
C VAL A 168 -3.75 -7.98 -9.89
N LEU A 169 -4.21 -8.41 -8.73
CA LEU A 169 -5.64 -8.36 -8.37
C LEU A 169 -5.91 -7.17 -7.48
N GLU A 170 -6.73 -6.25 -7.96
CA GLU A 170 -7.09 -5.01 -7.27
C GLU A 170 -8.44 -5.17 -6.56
N CYS A 171 -8.56 -4.58 -5.38
CA CYS A 171 -9.81 -4.63 -4.61
C CYS A 171 -9.96 -3.40 -3.74
N ASP A 172 -10.96 -2.58 -4.07
CA ASP A 172 -11.38 -1.45 -3.25
C ASP A 172 -12.13 -1.91 -2.00
N LEU A 173 -11.42 -2.05 -0.88
CA LEU A 173 -12.05 -2.41 0.41
C LEU A 173 -12.96 -1.32 0.98
N ALA A 174 -12.84 -0.08 0.47
CA ALA A 174 -13.67 1.06 0.85
C ALA A 174 -14.69 1.45 -0.23
N ALA A 175 -15.01 0.54 -1.15
CA ALA A 175 -16.00 0.77 -2.21
C ALA A 175 -17.37 1.10 -1.61
N PRO A 176 -17.92 2.32 -1.79
CA PRO A 176 -19.19 2.73 -1.16
C PRO A 176 -20.41 2.04 -1.78
N TYR A 177 -20.23 1.40 -2.93
CA TYR A 177 -21.26 0.67 -3.65
C TYR A 177 -21.36 -0.82 -3.24
N ILE A 178 -20.43 -1.31 -2.42
CA ILE A 178 -20.46 -2.68 -1.89
C ILE A 178 -20.92 -2.67 -0.44
N ASN A 179 -21.89 -3.51 -0.14
CA ASN A 179 -22.39 -3.70 1.21
C ASN A 179 -21.55 -4.75 1.95
N TRP A 180 -20.42 -4.32 2.50
CA TRP A 180 -19.50 -5.18 3.25
C TRP A 180 -20.13 -5.83 4.50
N ASN A 181 -21.26 -5.31 5.00
CA ASN A 181 -21.97 -5.97 6.11
C ASN A 181 -22.67 -7.27 5.71
N LYS A 182 -22.92 -7.47 4.40
CA LYS A 182 -23.50 -8.69 3.84
C LYS A 182 -22.43 -9.70 3.42
N TYR A 183 -21.16 -9.33 3.52
CA TYR A 183 -20.05 -10.09 2.95
C TYR A 183 -19.05 -10.44 4.04
N THR A 184 -18.94 -11.72 4.39
CA THR A 184 -18.05 -12.15 5.46
C THR A 184 -16.59 -12.22 4.96
N ILE A 185 -15.65 -12.26 5.89
CA ILE A 185 -14.23 -12.54 5.55
C ILE A 185 -14.11 -13.88 4.82
N GLY A 186 -14.92 -14.88 5.20
CA GLY A 186 -14.94 -16.18 4.53
C GLY A 186 -15.36 -16.09 3.07
N ASP A 187 -16.39 -15.31 2.77
CA ASP A 187 -16.85 -15.07 1.40
C ASP A 187 -15.77 -14.34 0.58
N PHE A 188 -15.05 -13.40 1.21
CA PHE A 188 -13.94 -12.69 0.58
C PHE A 188 -12.75 -13.59 0.27
N CYS A 189 -12.33 -14.43 1.22
CA CYS A 189 -11.28 -15.42 0.98
C CYS A 189 -11.68 -16.41 -0.13
N ALA A 190 -12.92 -16.91 -0.12
CA ALA A 190 -13.41 -17.82 -1.14
C ALA A 190 -13.43 -17.17 -2.55
N LEU A 191 -13.80 -15.90 -2.63
CA LEU A 191 -13.73 -15.12 -3.87
C LEU A 191 -12.29 -14.99 -4.36
N LEU A 192 -11.37 -14.58 -3.48
CA LEU A 192 -9.95 -14.45 -3.81
C LEU A 192 -9.36 -15.76 -4.32
N GLU A 193 -9.62 -16.87 -3.63
CA GLU A 193 -9.20 -18.22 -4.05
C GLU A 193 -9.79 -18.63 -5.40
N SER A 194 -11.05 -18.28 -5.66
CA SER A 194 -11.68 -18.48 -6.97
C SER A 194 -10.93 -17.72 -8.07
N ARG A 195 -10.56 -16.46 -7.85
CA ARG A 195 -9.83 -15.64 -8.84
C ARG A 195 -8.41 -16.11 -9.06
N CYS A 196 -7.68 -16.48 -8.00
CA CYS A 196 -6.34 -17.02 -8.10
C CYS A 196 -6.29 -18.29 -8.96
N ARG A 197 -7.34 -19.12 -8.97
CA ARG A 197 -7.46 -20.30 -9.85
C ARG A 197 -7.63 -19.95 -11.32
N CYS A 198 -8.14 -18.77 -11.63
CA CYS A 198 -8.33 -18.29 -13.01
C CYS A 198 -7.08 -17.62 -13.59
N VAL A 199 -6.04 -17.38 -12.79
CA VAL A 199 -4.77 -16.80 -13.27
C VAL A 199 -4.06 -17.81 -14.17
N PRO A 200 -3.75 -17.46 -15.43
CA PRO A 200 -3.06 -18.35 -16.36
C PRO A 200 -1.74 -18.86 -15.78
N GLY A 201 -1.55 -20.19 -15.72
CA GLY A 201 -0.32 -20.82 -15.21
C GLY A 201 -0.37 -21.28 -13.75
N VAL A 202 -1.38 -20.91 -12.97
CA VAL A 202 -1.58 -21.41 -11.59
C VAL A 202 -2.34 -22.76 -11.58
N GLY A 203 -3.00 -23.11 -12.69
CA GLY A 203 -3.70 -24.38 -12.88
C GLY A 203 -3.06 -25.22 -13.99
N GLY A 204 -2.25 -26.21 -13.61
CA GLY A 204 -2.14 -27.40 -14.44
C GLY A 204 -3.54 -28.01 -14.59
N MET A 205 -3.95 -28.26 -15.83
CA MET A 205 -5.12 -29.07 -16.23
C MET A 205 -6.36 -28.96 -15.32
N VAL A 206 -7.34 -28.17 -15.76
CA VAL A 206 -8.73 -28.59 -15.59
C VAL A 206 -9.27 -28.81 -16.99
N THR A 207 -9.42 -30.09 -17.32
CA THR A 207 -10.09 -30.64 -18.51
C THR A 207 -11.52 -30.15 -18.63
#